data_AF-A0A179S650-F1
#
_entry.id   AF-A0A179S650-F1
#
_cell.length_a   1.000
_cell.length_b   1.000
_cell.length_c   1.000
_cell.angle_alpha   90.00
_cell.angle_beta   90.00
_cell.angle_gamma   90.00
#
_symmetry.space_group_name_H-M   'P 1'
#
loop_
_entity.id
_entity.type
_entity.pdbx_description
1 polymer ?
#
loop_
_entity_poly.entity_id
_entity_poly.type
_entity_poly.pdbx_seq_one_letter_code
_entity_poly.pdbx_strand_id
1 'polypeptide(L)'
;MLKLSQPGEPFWLDVLPGVRVRFRPITVASMLVAREAVGKVFRDEDQDDVGARANIALVRELARRGIVEWEGIGDAGGQPIPVTREAVDLLMENWPAYDAIDNLYVAPALARDAEKNVSSSSSAGTSVEAPNTATPVA
;
A
#
# COMPACT_ATOMS: atom_id res chain seq x y z
N MET A 1 19.20 -5.44 -11.10
CA MET A 1 19.88 -5.01 -9.85
C MET A 1 18.91 -4.14 -9.05
N LEU A 2 18.61 -4.51 -7.80
CA LEU A 2 17.73 -3.72 -6.93
C LEU A 2 18.43 -2.42 -6.51
N LYS A 3 17.81 -1.27 -6.79
CA LYS A 3 18.30 0.04 -6.34
C LYS A 3 17.66 0.37 -5.00
N LEU A 4 18.47 0.63 -3.98
CA LEU A 4 18.01 1.02 -2.65
C LEU A 4 17.99 2.54 -2.52
N SER A 5 16.90 3.09 -2.01
CA SER A 5 16.75 4.51 -1.69
C SER A 5 16.06 4.66 -0.33
N GLN A 6 16.31 5.78 0.34
CA GLN A 6 15.58 6.09 1.57
C GLN A 6 14.10 6.37 1.27
N PRO A 7 13.19 6.16 2.24
CA PRO A 7 11.81 6.62 2.12
C PRO A 7 11.79 8.13 1.87
N GLY A 8 10.97 8.58 0.92
CA GLY A 8 10.85 10.00 0.61
C GLY A 8 10.21 10.83 1.73
N GLU A 9 10.20 12.14 1.53
CA GLU A 9 9.47 13.07 2.41
C GLU A 9 7.95 13.00 2.17
N PRO A 10 7.12 13.45 3.13
CA PRO A 10 5.68 13.54 2.92
C PRO A 10 5.30 14.48 1.77
N PHE A 11 4.43 14.01 0.88
CA PHE A 11 4.04 14.68 -0.36
C PHE A 11 2.54 14.95 -0.42
N TRP A 12 2.14 16.00 -1.13
CA TRP A 12 0.75 16.38 -1.32
C TRP A 12 0.12 15.66 -2.52
N LEU A 13 -1.15 15.29 -2.37
CA LEU A 13 -2.02 14.81 -3.45
C LEU A 13 -3.32 15.61 -3.42
N ASP A 14 -3.81 15.99 -4.61
CA ASP A 14 -5.15 16.55 -4.78
C ASP A 14 -6.16 15.39 -4.81
N VAL A 15 -6.96 15.27 -3.75
CA VAL A 15 -7.87 14.12 -3.55
C VAL A 15 -9.26 14.43 -4.12
N LEU A 16 -9.77 15.63 -3.87
CA LEU A 16 -11.05 16.12 -4.42
C LEU A 16 -10.89 17.60 -4.80
N PRO A 17 -11.81 18.19 -5.58
CA PRO A 17 -11.80 19.63 -5.83
C PRO A 17 -11.79 20.43 -4.53
N GLY A 18 -10.72 21.21 -4.32
CA GLY A 18 -10.53 22.00 -3.11
C GLY A 18 -10.03 21.22 -1.90
N VAL A 19 -9.76 19.91 -2.02
CA VAL A 19 -9.25 19.06 -0.95
C VAL A 19 -7.91 18.45 -1.36
N ARG A 20 -6.87 18.78 -0.59
CA ARG A 20 -5.54 18.19 -0.74
C ARG A 20 -5.10 17.54 0.55
N VAL A 21 -4.39 16.42 0.44
CA VAL A 21 -3.95 15.62 1.58
C VAL A 21 -2.48 15.29 1.44
N ARG A 22 -1.72 15.46 2.53
CA ARG A 22 -0.30 15.17 2.59
C ARG A 22 -0.07 13.78 3.17
N PHE A 23 0.65 12.95 2.43
CA PHE A 23 0.90 11.57 2.78
C PHE A 23 2.38 11.30 3.02
N ARG A 24 2.72 10.50 4.03
CA ARG A 24 4.01 9.81 4.14
C ARG A 24 4.12 8.76 3.03
N PRO A 25 5.31 8.51 2.47
CA PRO A 25 5.50 7.35 1.61
C PRO A 25 5.16 6.04 2.34
N ILE A 26 4.51 5.12 1.62
CA ILE A 26 4.18 3.80 2.16
C ILE A 26 5.48 3.01 2.35
N THR A 27 5.79 2.71 3.61
CA THR A 27 6.94 1.89 4.00
C THR A 27 6.56 0.42 4.11
N VAL A 28 7.57 -0.46 4.11
CA VAL A 28 7.37 -1.90 4.40
C VAL A 28 6.66 -2.11 5.73
N ALA A 29 7.01 -1.35 6.77
CA ALA A 29 6.35 -1.42 8.08
C ALA A 29 4.85 -1.07 7.99
N SER A 30 4.49 -0.07 7.17
CA SER A 30 3.08 0.30 6.95
C SER A 30 2.34 -0.79 6.19
N MET A 31 2.96 -1.37 5.17
CA MET A 31 2.41 -2.47 4.39
C MET A 31 2.15 -3.72 5.24
N LEU A 32 3.08 -4.11 6.11
CA LEU A 32 2.93 -5.28 6.96
C LEU A 32 1.77 -5.14 7.95
N VAL A 33 1.59 -3.95 8.54
CA VAL A 33 0.46 -3.73 9.44
C VAL A 33 -0.86 -3.65 8.68
N ALA A 34 -0.89 -3.06 7.49
CA ALA A 34 -2.08 -3.08 6.64
C ALA A 34 -2.47 -4.52 6.26
N ARG A 35 -1.50 -5.39 5.96
CA ARG A 35 -1.74 -6.83 5.74
C ARG A 35 -2.26 -7.55 6.98
N GLU A 36 -1.82 -7.15 8.18
CA GLU A 36 -2.38 -7.69 9.42
C GLU A 36 -3.86 -7.31 9.57
N ALA A 37 -4.23 -6.07 9.23
CA ALA A 37 -5.62 -5.61 9.22
C ALA A 37 -6.47 -6.43 8.23
N VAL A 38 -5.96 -6.65 7.01
CA VAL A 38 -6.57 -7.57 6.03
C VAL A 38 -6.74 -8.98 6.60
N GLY A 39 -5.70 -9.52 7.23
CA GLY A 39 -5.73 -10.86 7.82
C GLY A 39 -6.74 -11.01 8.97
N LYS A 40 -7.16 -9.90 9.62
CA LYS A 40 -8.26 -9.92 10.60
C LYS A 40 -9.62 -10.07 9.93
N VAL A 41 -9.82 -9.46 8.76
CA VAL A 41 -11.05 -9.61 7.97
C VAL A 41 -11.24 -11.06 7.52
N PHE A 42 -10.19 -11.72 7.04
CA PHE A 42 -10.28 -13.13 6.63
C PHE A 42 -10.52 -14.13 7.77
N ARG A 43 -10.28 -13.71 9.01
CA ARG A 43 -10.55 -14.52 10.21
C ARG A 43 -11.96 -14.29 10.77
N ASP A 44 -12.69 -13.33 10.22
CA ASP A 44 -14.08 -13.09 10.56
C ASP A 44 -14.96 -14.27 10.11
N GLU A 45 -15.99 -14.58 10.89
CA GLU A 45 -16.92 -15.68 10.59
C GLU A 45 -17.83 -15.31 9.41
N ASP A 46 -18.03 -14.02 9.18
CA ASP A 46 -18.77 -13.48 8.05
C ASP A 46 -17.89 -13.43 6.78
N GLN A 47 -18.29 -14.25 5.80
CA GLN A 47 -17.57 -14.41 4.53
C GLN A 47 -18.17 -13.56 3.40
N ASP A 48 -19.26 -12.82 3.66
CA ASP A 48 -19.86 -11.95 2.67
C ASP A 48 -18.95 -10.74 2.42
N ASP A 49 -18.78 -10.40 1.14
CA ASP A 49 -17.96 -9.28 0.66
C ASP A 49 -16.53 -9.25 1.21
N VAL A 50 -15.98 -10.42 1.59
CA VAL A 50 -14.67 -10.53 2.25
C VAL A 50 -13.56 -9.82 1.47
N GLY A 51 -13.59 -9.88 0.14
CA GLY A 51 -12.64 -9.19 -0.73
C GLY A 51 -12.76 -7.67 -0.65
N ALA A 52 -13.98 -7.13 -0.67
CA ALA A 52 -14.22 -5.70 -0.53
C ALA A 52 -13.84 -5.21 0.87
N ARG A 53 -14.22 -5.95 1.92
CA ARG A 53 -13.85 -5.66 3.31
C ARG A 53 -12.35 -5.70 3.54
N ALA A 54 -11.65 -6.65 2.91
CA ALA A 54 -10.21 -6.73 2.93
C ALA A 54 -9.58 -5.49 2.27
N ASN A 55 -10.07 -5.06 1.11
CA ASN A 55 -9.58 -3.84 0.47
C ASN A 55 -9.80 -2.61 1.35
N ILE A 56 -11.01 -2.44 1.91
CA ILE A 56 -11.33 -1.34 2.83
C ILE A 56 -10.39 -1.33 4.04
N ALA A 57 -10.12 -2.50 4.63
CA ALA A 57 -9.19 -2.62 5.76
C ALA A 57 -7.75 -2.21 5.38
N LEU A 58 -7.30 -2.60 4.19
CA LEU A 58 -5.98 -2.24 3.67
C LEU A 58 -5.86 -0.73 3.45
N VAL A 59 -6.78 -0.14 2.68
CA VAL A 59 -6.78 1.28 2.31
C VAL A 59 -6.89 2.14 3.57
N ARG A 60 -7.82 1.81 4.47
CA ARG A 60 -8.02 2.55 5.72
C ARG A 60 -6.78 2.52 6.62
N GLU A 61 -6.14 1.35 6.77
CA GLU A 61 -4.94 1.26 7.63
C GLU A 61 -3.76 2.02 7.02
N LEU A 62 -3.60 1.99 5.70
CA LEU A 62 -2.59 2.81 5.01
C LEU A 62 -2.89 4.30 5.11
N ALA A 63 -4.15 4.73 4.96
CA ALA A 63 -4.56 6.11 5.10
C ALA A 63 -4.28 6.64 6.52
N ARG A 64 -4.66 5.91 7.57
CA ARG A 64 -4.40 6.26 8.98
C ARG A 64 -2.92 6.50 9.28
N ARG A 65 -2.03 5.79 8.59
CA ARG A 65 -0.56 5.90 8.76
C ARG A 65 0.06 6.96 7.86
N GLY A 66 -0.49 7.07 6.66
CA GLY A 66 -0.01 7.92 5.59
C GLY A 66 -0.34 9.38 5.83
N ILE A 67 -1.59 9.69 6.20
CA ILE A 67 -2.07 11.07 6.28
C ILE A 67 -1.37 11.80 7.44
N VAL A 68 -0.80 12.97 7.14
CA VAL A 68 -0.09 13.81 8.12
C VAL A 68 -0.67 15.21 8.24
N GLU A 69 -1.31 15.67 7.17
CA GLU A 69 -1.80 17.04 7.01
C GLU A 69 -2.86 17.02 5.91
N TRP A 70 -3.82 17.93 5.95
CA TRP A 70 -4.79 18.14 4.88
C TRP A 70 -5.25 19.59 4.82
N GLU A 71 -5.84 19.97 3.69
CA GLU A 71 -6.54 21.23 3.51
C GLU A 71 -7.88 20.98 2.80
N GLY A 72 -8.85 21.86 3.05
CA GLY A 72 -10.19 21.76 2.49
C GLY A 72 -11.12 20.77 3.21
N ILE A 73 -10.67 20.18 4.31
CA ILE A 73 -11.47 19.28 5.15
C ILE A 73 -11.88 20.01 6.42
N GLY A 74 -13.19 20.10 6.64
CA GLY A 74 -13.77 20.74 7.82
C GLY A 74 -14.96 19.98 8.38
N ASP A 75 -15.42 20.42 9.53
CA ASP A 75 -16.61 19.89 10.20
C ASP A 75 -17.90 20.37 9.50
N ALA A 76 -19.05 20.05 10.10
CA ALA A 76 -20.36 20.48 9.58
C ALA A 76 -20.54 22.01 9.53
N GLY A 77 -19.75 22.77 10.28
CA GLY A 77 -19.71 24.23 10.25
C GLY A 77 -18.67 24.80 9.28
N GLY A 78 -17.94 23.95 8.56
CA GLY A 78 -16.86 24.34 7.65
C GLY A 78 -15.57 24.72 8.36
N GLN A 79 -15.43 24.44 9.66
CA GLN A 79 -14.19 24.73 10.38
C GLN A 79 -13.15 23.64 10.13
N PRO A 80 -11.88 23.99 9.85
CA PRO A 80 -10.83 23.00 9.63
C PRO A 80 -10.72 22.02 10.79
N ILE A 81 -10.73 20.73 10.49
CA ILE A 81 -10.55 19.69 11.50
C ILE A 81 -9.10 19.20 11.52
N PRO A 82 -8.52 18.87 12.68
CA PRO A 82 -7.18 18.29 12.75
C PRO A 82 -7.17 16.85 12.23
N VAL A 83 -6.01 16.40 11.75
CA VAL A 83 -5.79 14.98 11.39
C VAL A 83 -5.78 14.14 12.66
N THR A 84 -6.88 13.45 12.94
CA THR A 84 -6.98 12.40 13.95
C THR A 84 -7.38 11.07 13.32
N ARG A 85 -7.24 9.96 14.05
CA ARG A 85 -7.68 8.65 13.57
C ARG A 85 -9.18 8.66 13.20
N GLU A 86 -9.98 9.29 14.04
CA GLU A 86 -11.43 9.40 13.88
C GLU A 86 -11.78 10.26 12.66
N ALA A 87 -11.08 11.38 12.45
CA ALA A 87 -11.29 12.23 11.30
C ALA A 87 -10.87 11.54 9.98
N VAL A 88 -9.77 10.77 9.99
CA VAL A 88 -9.37 9.93 8.85
C VAL A 88 -10.43 8.86 8.58
N ASP A 89 -10.97 8.24 9.62
CA ASP A 89 -12.02 7.23 9.47
C ASP A 89 -13.30 7.83 8.86
N LEU A 90 -13.69 9.04 9.27
CA LEU A 90 -14.81 9.77 8.65
C LEU A 90 -14.53 10.11 7.18
N LEU A 91 -13.31 10.52 6.83
CA LEU A 91 -12.92 10.74 5.44
C LEU A 91 -13.04 9.47 4.61
N MET A 92 -12.71 8.31 5.18
CA MET A 92 -12.82 7.00 4.50
C MET A 92 -14.26 6.51 4.32
N GLU A 93 -15.24 7.06 5.04
CA GLU A 93 -16.67 6.82 4.77
C GLU A 93 -17.19 7.63 3.57
N ASN A 94 -16.46 8.65 3.14
CA ASN A 94 -16.79 9.40 1.93
C ASN A 94 -16.30 8.64 0.69
N TRP A 95 -17.23 8.08 -0.09
CA TRP A 95 -16.89 7.27 -1.26
C TRP A 95 -15.93 7.96 -2.25
N PRO A 96 -16.16 9.21 -2.72
CA PRO A 96 -15.22 9.89 -3.60
C PRO A 96 -13.81 10.04 -3.01
N ALA A 97 -13.69 10.37 -1.72
CA ALA A 97 -12.40 10.49 -1.07
C ALA A 97 -11.70 9.13 -0.91
N TYR A 98 -12.44 8.09 -0.52
CA TYR A 98 -11.93 6.72 -0.45
C TYR A 98 -11.36 6.29 -1.80
N ASP A 99 -12.15 6.41 -2.87
CA ASP A 99 -11.76 5.97 -4.22
C ASP A 99 -10.54 6.74 -4.72
N ALA A 100 -10.51 8.07 -4.52
CA ALA A 100 -9.35 8.88 -4.88
C ALA A 100 -8.09 8.48 -4.09
N ILE A 101 -8.20 8.21 -2.79
CA ILE A 101 -7.06 7.80 -1.96
C ILE A 101 -6.58 6.39 -2.35
N ASP A 102 -7.48 5.46 -2.62
CA ASP A 102 -7.11 4.13 -3.10
C ASP A 102 -6.32 4.25 -4.42
N ASN A 103 -6.86 4.98 -5.39
CA ASN A 103 -6.27 5.11 -6.72
C ASN A 103 -4.97 5.93 -6.76
N LEU A 104 -4.86 7.02 -5.99
CA LEU A 104 -3.72 7.94 -6.06
C LEU A 104 -2.58 7.56 -5.10
N TYR A 105 -2.88 6.90 -3.98
CA TYR A 105 -1.91 6.64 -2.93
C TYR A 105 -1.62 5.14 -2.74
N VAL A 106 -2.65 4.30 -2.64
CA VAL A 106 -2.51 2.88 -2.28
C VAL A 106 -2.16 2.02 -3.49
N ALA A 107 -2.97 2.05 -4.54
CA ALA A 107 -2.79 1.24 -5.75
C ALA A 107 -1.39 1.40 -6.38
N PRO A 108 -0.80 2.61 -6.50
CA PRO A 108 0.55 2.76 -7.04
C PRO A 108 1.63 2.12 -6.16
N ALA A 109 1.43 2.07 -4.84
CA ALA A 109 2.36 1.41 -3.94
C ALA A 109 2.29 -0.12 -4.07
N LEU A 110 1.09 -0.68 -4.23
CA LEU A 110 0.89 -2.10 -4.47
C LEU A 110 1.45 -2.55 -5.82
N ALA A 111 1.28 -1.74 -6.87
CA ALA A 111 1.85 -2.02 -8.19
C ALA A 111 3.38 -2.10 -8.15
N ARG A 112 4.04 -1.16 -7.47
CA ARG A 112 5.51 -1.18 -7.25
C ARG A 112 5.97 -2.42 -6.49
N ASP A 113 5.19 -2.89 -5.53
CA ASP A 113 5.51 -4.11 -4.78
C ASP A 113 5.32 -5.37 -5.63
N ALA A 114 4.32 -5.40 -6.53
CA ALA A 114 4.13 -6.49 -7.48
C ALA A 114 5.28 -6.58 -8.51
N GLU A 115 5.75 -5.44 -9.04
CA GLU A 115 6.90 -5.38 -9.95
C GLU A 115 8.18 -5.95 -9.29
N LYS A 116 8.41 -5.66 -8.01
CA LYS A 116 9.53 -6.23 -7.25
C LYS A 116 9.41 -7.75 -7.10
N ASN A 117 8.20 -8.27 -6.91
CA ASN A 117 7.95 -9.71 -6.74
C ASN A 117 8.09 -10.50 -8.05
N VAL A 118 7.63 -9.96 -9.19
CA VAL A 118 7.79 -10.62 -10.51
C VAL A 118 9.26 -10.71 -10.95
N SER A 119 10.10 -9.76 -10.53
CA SER A 119 11.54 -9.78 -10.83
C SER A 119 12.33 -10.90 -10.14
N SER A 120 11.72 -11.62 -9.20
CA SER A 120 12.37 -12.71 -8.43
C SER A 120 12.13 -14.11 -9.02
N SER A 121 11.27 -14.27 -10.03
CA SER A 121 10.91 -15.59 -10.59
C SER A 121 11.65 -15.98 -11.89
N SER A 122 12.68 -15.24 -12.33
CA SER A 122 13.37 -15.50 -13.62
C SER A 122 14.83 -15.97 -13.50
N SER A 123 15.15 -16.80 -12.50
CA SER A 123 16.44 -17.50 -12.45
C SER A 123 16.28 -18.95 -11.97
N ALA A 124 15.52 -19.75 -12.71
CA ALA A 124 15.84 -21.17 -12.81
C ALA A 124 16.91 -21.31 -13.89
N GLY A 125 18.17 -21.10 -13.51
CA GLY A 125 19.30 -21.44 -14.36
C GLY A 125 19.30 -22.94 -14.60
N THR A 126 19.02 -23.36 -15.82
CA THR A 126 19.32 -24.71 -16.29
C THR A 126 20.83 -24.90 -16.20
N SER A 127 21.27 -25.62 -15.18
CA SER A 127 22.65 -26.06 -15.08
C SER A 127 22.89 -27.10 -16.17
N VAL A 128 23.41 -26.68 -17.32
CA VAL A 128 23.97 -27.61 -18.30
C VAL A 128 25.28 -28.11 -17.72
N GLU A 129 25.30 -29.38 -17.33
CA GLU A 129 26.48 -30.12 -16.89
C GLU A 129 27.61 -29.97 -17.92
N ALA A 130 28.77 -29.51 -17.46
CA ALA A 130 29.99 -29.53 -18.27
C ALA A 130 30.48 -30.98 -18.40
N PRO A 131 30.96 -31.41 -19.58
CA PRO A 131 31.48 -32.76 -19.75
C PRO A 131 32.77 -32.96 -18.93
N ASN A 132 32.86 -34.12 -18.27
CA ASN A 132 34.00 -34.51 -17.44
C ASN A 132 35.28 -34.71 -18.27
N THR A 133 36.34 -33.95 -17.96
CA THR A 133 37.68 -34.11 -18.55
C THR A 133 38.57 -34.88 -17.57
N ALA A 134 38.49 -36.21 -17.57
CA ALA A 134 39.53 -37.06 -17.00
C ALA A 134 39.63 -38.36 -17.80
N THR A 135 40.74 -38.53 -18.51
CA THR A 135 41.11 -39.78 -19.19
C THR A 135 41.65 -40.78 -18.15
N PRO A 136 41.22 -42.06 -18.18
CA PRO A 136 41.79 -43.07 -17.29
C PRO A 136 43.15 -43.54 -17.81
N VAL A 137 44.09 -43.73 -16.88
CA VAL A 137 45.38 -44.39 -17.12
C VAL A 137 45.20 -45.91 -16.97
N ALA A 138 45.80 -46.66 -17.90
CA ALA A 138 45.85 -48.12 -17.92
C ALA A 138 46.92 -48.68 -16.96
#